data_AF-A0A381I5J5-F1
#
_entry.id   AF-A0A381I5J5-F1
#
_cell.length_a   1.000
_cell.length_b   1.000
_cell.length_c   1.000
_cell.angle_alpha   90.00
_cell.angle_beta   90.00
_cell.angle_gamma   90.00
#
_symmetry.space_group_name_H-M   'P 1'
#
loop_
_entity.id
_entity.type
_entity.pdbx_description
1 polymer ?
#
loop_
_entity_poly.entity_id
_entity_poly.type
_entity_poly.pdbx_seq_one_letter_code
_entity_poly.pdbx_strand_id
1 'polypeptide(L)'
;MPRLDPGSSKGLVTDVCLKRKIRNFIEISAENQAGYEIYIKEKSVLNLQNKRAYDALGIEQETKKLPKDEKQARDITAWMCKNFFDIRTFGAVMTTEVNSGASARPSATGIRPIH
;
A
#
# COMPACT_ATOMS: atom_id res chain seq x y z
N MET A 1 4.20 23.12 15.06
CA MET A 1 5.41 22.83 15.85
C MET A 1 6.07 21.57 15.27
N PRO A 2 7.31 21.63 14.78
CA PRO A 2 8.02 20.42 14.33
C PRO A 2 8.18 19.45 15.49
N ARG A 3 8.02 18.14 15.24
CA ARG A 3 8.21 17.13 16.28
C ARG A 3 9.68 17.13 16.68
N LEU A 4 9.97 17.34 17.96
CA LEU A 4 11.31 17.40 18.51
C LEU A 4 11.54 16.20 19.43
N ASP A 5 12.72 15.60 19.34
CA ASP A 5 13.17 14.61 20.32
C ASP A 5 13.52 15.32 21.64
N PRO A 6 12.88 14.98 22.77
CA PRO A 6 13.09 15.68 24.03
C PRO A 6 14.49 15.48 24.64
N GLY A 7 15.26 14.47 24.19
CA GLY A 7 16.63 14.24 24.64
C GLY A 7 17.69 14.97 23.82
N SER A 8 17.52 15.06 22.50
CA SER A 8 18.54 15.56 21.59
C SER A 8 18.21 16.92 20.93
N SER A 9 17.00 17.47 21.13
CA SER A 9 16.50 18.68 20.44
C SER A 9 16.55 18.60 18.90
N LYS A 10 16.63 17.39 18.34
CA LYS A 10 16.62 17.14 16.89
C LYS A 10 15.20 17.02 16.37
N GLY A 11 14.99 17.47 15.13
CA GLY A 11 13.75 17.25 14.41
C GLY A 11 13.50 15.76 14.15
N LEU A 12 12.34 15.25 14.55
CA LEU A 12 11.90 13.89 14.28
C LEU A 12 11.08 13.87 13.00
N VAL A 13 11.60 13.20 11.98
CA VAL A 13 10.83 12.80 10.80
C VAL A 13 10.54 11.31 10.92
N THR A 14 9.26 10.96 10.98
CA THR A 14 8.83 9.56 11.02
C THR A 14 8.85 8.96 9.62
N ASP A 15 8.98 7.64 9.58
CA ASP A 15 8.85 6.82 8.38
C ASP A 15 7.50 7.03 7.68
N VAL A 16 6.42 7.21 8.45
CA VAL A 16 5.09 7.53 7.92
C VAL A 16 5.10 8.83 7.12
N CYS A 17 5.81 9.86 7.61
CA CYS A 17 5.96 11.14 6.89
C CYS A 17 6.75 10.98 5.60
N LEU A 18 7.85 10.21 5.61
CA LEU A 18 8.66 9.94 4.42
C LEU A 18 7.89 9.13 3.38
N LYS A 19 7.20 8.06 3.81
CA LYS A 19 6.35 7.23 2.96
C LYS A 19 5.26 8.05 2.27
N ARG A 20 4.67 9.05 2.95
CA ARG A 20 3.71 9.97 2.32
C ARG A 20 4.36 10.86 1.26
N LYS A 21 5.55 11.41 1.52
CA LYS A 21 6.28 12.21 0.52
C LYS A 21 6.64 11.40 -0.73
N ILE A 22 7.09 10.16 -0.55
CA ILE A 22 7.42 9.26 -1.67
C ILE A 22 6.17 8.97 -2.50
N ARG A 23 5.03 8.66 -1.86
CA ARG A 23 3.76 8.44 -2.57
C ARG A 23 3.34 9.66 -3.39
N ASN A 24 3.35 10.85 -2.79
CA ASN A 24 2.99 12.09 -3.49
C ASN A 24 3.93 12.36 -4.68
N PHE A 25 5.23 12.08 -4.51
CA PHE A 25 6.20 12.26 -5.59
C PHE A 25 5.96 11.31 -6.76
N ILE A 26 5.70 10.03 -6.49
CA ILE A 26 5.39 9.03 -7.53
C ILE A 26 4.08 9.37 -8.22
N GLU A 27 3.06 9.80 -7.48
CA GLU A 27 1.78 10.21 -8.06
C GLU A 27 1.95 11.34 -9.09
N ILE A 28 2.77 12.36 -8.78
CA ILE A 28 3.05 13.47 -9.71
C ILE A 28 3.98 13.04 -10.85
N SER A 29 5.02 12.27 -10.55
CA SER A 29 6.06 11.92 -11.53
C SER A 29 5.65 10.81 -12.48
N ALA A 30 4.71 9.94 -12.09
CA ALA A 30 4.33 8.73 -12.80
C ALA A 30 2.82 8.62 -13.02
N GLU A 31 2.10 9.76 -13.02
CA GLU A 31 0.63 9.85 -13.10
C GLU A 31 0.00 9.05 -14.26
N ASN A 32 0.75 8.80 -15.34
CA ASN A 32 0.30 8.06 -16.53
C ASN A 32 1.02 6.72 -16.77
N GLN A 33 1.74 6.19 -15.78
CA GLN A 33 2.42 4.89 -15.94
C GLN A 33 1.64 3.75 -15.31
N ALA A 34 1.31 2.75 -16.12
CA ALA A 34 0.72 1.51 -15.64
C ALA A 34 1.65 0.84 -14.61
N GLY A 35 1.09 0.42 -13.47
CA GLY A 35 1.85 -0.21 -12.39
C GLY A 35 2.50 0.75 -11.37
N TYR A 36 2.30 2.06 -11.52
CA TYR A 36 2.72 3.08 -10.55
C TYR A 36 1.56 3.73 -9.78
N GLU A 37 0.37 3.14 -9.85
CA GLU A 37 -0.78 3.62 -9.09
C GLU A 37 -0.51 3.53 -7.58
N ILE A 38 -1.10 4.46 -6.83
CA ILE A 38 -1.00 4.51 -5.38
C ILE A 38 -2.29 3.96 -4.78
N TYR A 39 -2.19 2.89 -3.98
CA TYR A 39 -3.34 2.23 -3.35
C TYR A 39 -3.97 3.10 -2.26
N ILE A 40 -3.16 3.72 -1.40
CA ILE A 40 -3.64 4.62 -0.34
C ILE A 40 -3.64 6.06 -0.86
N LYS A 41 -4.75 6.45 -1.51
CA LYS A 41 -5.00 7.82 -2.00
C LYS A 41 -6.09 8.52 -1.19
N GLU A 42 -6.03 9.85 -1.10
CA GLU A 42 -7.11 10.61 -0.46
C GLU A 42 -8.42 10.41 -1.24
N LYS A 43 -9.50 10.07 -0.52
CA LYS A 43 -10.84 9.75 -1.04
C LYS A 43 -10.97 8.46 -1.87
N SER A 44 -9.93 7.63 -1.99
CA SER A 44 -10.06 6.35 -2.70
C SER A 44 -10.83 5.32 -1.88
N VAL A 45 -11.79 4.66 -2.51
CA VAL A 45 -12.53 3.54 -1.90
C VAL A 45 -11.70 2.27 -2.04
N LEU A 46 -11.07 1.81 -0.96
CA LEU A 46 -10.21 0.61 -0.95
C LEU A 46 -10.95 -0.64 -1.46
N ASN A 47 -12.23 -0.78 -1.11
CA ASN A 47 -13.08 -1.86 -1.62
C ASN A 47 -13.17 -1.89 -3.15
N LEU A 48 -13.18 -0.72 -3.81
CA LEU A 48 -13.25 -0.63 -5.27
C LEU A 48 -11.91 -1.05 -5.91
N GLN A 49 -10.79 -0.68 -5.28
CA GLN A 49 -9.47 -1.10 -5.74
C GLN A 49 -9.28 -2.61 -5.62
N ASN A 50 -9.76 -3.19 -4.53
CA ASN A 50 -9.74 -4.64 -4.34
C ASN A 50 -10.63 -5.34 -5.38
N LYS A 51 -11.84 -4.82 -5.65
CA LYS A 51 -12.73 -5.33 -6.72
C LYS A 51 -12.05 -5.41 -8.08
N ARG A 52 -11.26 -4.39 -8.46
CA ARG A 52 -10.52 -4.41 -9.75
C ARG A 52 -9.65 -5.64 -9.91
N ALA A 53 -9.03 -6.13 -8.83
CA ALA A 53 -8.22 -7.35 -8.89
C ALA A 53 -9.07 -8.60 -9.16
N TYR A 54 -10.25 -8.69 -8.54
CA TYR A 54 -11.21 -9.78 -8.78
C TYR A 54 -11.79 -9.71 -10.18
N ASP A 55 -12.19 -8.53 -10.64
CA ASP A 55 -12.73 -8.30 -11.98
C ASP A 55 -11.69 -8.63 -13.06
N ALA A 56 -10.42 -8.29 -12.84
CA ALA A 56 -9.33 -8.59 -13.77
C ALA A 56 -8.99 -10.09 -13.83
N LEU A 57 -9.21 -10.83 -12.75
CA LEU A 57 -8.95 -12.27 -12.67
C LEU A 57 -10.19 -13.13 -12.91
N GLY A 58 -11.38 -12.52 -12.99
CA GLY A 58 -12.65 -13.22 -13.15
C GLY A 58 -13.05 -14.10 -11.95
N ILE A 59 -12.60 -13.74 -10.74
CA ILE A 59 -12.85 -14.52 -9.51
C ILE A 59 -14.06 -13.93 -8.78
N GLU A 60 -14.96 -14.78 -8.28
CA GLU A 60 -16.06 -14.33 -7.42
C GLU A 60 -15.54 -13.86 -6.06
N GLN A 61 -15.92 -12.64 -5.67
CA GLN A 61 -15.61 -12.10 -4.35
C GLN A 61 -16.54 -12.70 -3.30
N GLU A 62 -15.99 -13.39 -2.31
CA GLU A 62 -16.72 -13.72 -1.07
C GLU A 62 -16.42 -12.65 -0.01
N THR A 63 -17.47 -12.05 0.57
CA THR A 63 -17.31 -11.00 1.57
C THR A 63 -16.56 -11.53 2.80
N LYS A 64 -15.49 -10.83 3.20
CA LYS A 64 -14.61 -11.16 4.35
C LYS A 64 -13.86 -12.50 4.27
N LYS A 65 -13.88 -13.21 3.13
CA LYS A 65 -13.16 -14.49 2.98
C LYS A 65 -12.12 -14.40 1.87
N LEU A 66 -10.98 -15.06 2.10
CA LEU A 66 -10.04 -15.32 1.02
C LEU A 66 -10.63 -16.37 0.07
N PRO A 67 -10.25 -16.35 -1.22
CA PRO A 67 -10.59 -17.43 -2.14
C PRO A 67 -10.18 -18.78 -1.55
N LYS A 68 -11.00 -19.81 -1.79
CA LYS A 68 -10.73 -21.18 -1.33
C LYS A 68 -9.45 -21.75 -1.93
N ASP A 69 -9.08 -21.28 -3.12
CA ASP A 69 -7.84 -21.62 -3.79
C ASP A 69 -6.70 -20.69 -3.38
N GLU A 70 -5.66 -21.27 -2.80
CA GLU A 70 -4.45 -20.54 -2.41
C GLU A 70 -3.74 -19.92 -3.63
N LYS A 71 -3.85 -20.56 -4.80
CA LYS A 71 -3.32 -20.01 -6.07
C LYS A 71 -4.03 -18.71 -6.44
N GLN A 72 -5.36 -18.69 -6.38
CA GLN A 72 -6.16 -17.49 -6.67
C GLN A 72 -5.84 -16.36 -5.69
N ALA A 73 -5.69 -16.66 -4.41
CA ALA A 73 -5.30 -15.66 -3.39
C ALA A 73 -3.92 -15.05 -3.69
N ARG A 74 -2.96 -15.88 -4.12
CA ARG A 74 -1.62 -15.42 -4.54
C ARG A 74 -1.68 -14.57 -5.80
N ASP A 75 -2.49 -14.96 -6.79
CA ASP A 75 -2.65 -14.21 -8.05
C ASP A 75 -3.28 -12.84 -7.81
N ILE A 76 -4.30 -12.74 -6.96
CA ILE A 76 -4.90 -11.46 -6.55
C ILE A 76 -3.84 -10.57 -5.88
N THR A 77 -3.10 -11.12 -4.91
CA THR A 77 -2.04 -10.38 -4.21
C THR A 77 -0.94 -9.92 -5.17
N ALA A 78 -0.55 -10.78 -6.12
CA ALA A 78 0.46 -10.49 -7.13
C ALA A 78 -0.02 -9.40 -8.10
N TRP A 79 -1.29 -9.45 -8.53
CA TRP A 79 -1.91 -8.42 -9.36
C TRP A 79 -1.90 -7.06 -8.66
N MET A 80 -2.30 -7.02 -7.38
CA MET A 80 -2.25 -5.82 -6.55
C MET A 80 -0.82 -5.27 -6.43
N CYS A 81 0.18 -6.14 -6.20
CA CYS A 81 1.58 -5.73 -6.15
C CYS A 81 2.14 -5.26 -7.49
N LYS A 82 1.58 -5.72 -8.62
CA LYS A 82 2.00 -5.29 -9.95
C LYS A 82 1.39 -3.94 -10.32
N ASN A 83 0.14 -3.71 -9.93
CA ASN A 83 -0.58 -2.48 -10.28
C ASN A 83 -0.26 -1.31 -9.33
N PHE A 84 -0.03 -1.59 -8.04
CA PHE A 84 0.18 -0.56 -7.02
C PHE A 84 1.62 -0.49 -6.51
N PHE A 85 2.24 0.67 -6.67
CA PHE A 85 3.63 0.92 -6.30
C PHE A 85 3.85 0.87 -4.78
N ASP A 86 2.93 1.45 -4.00
CA ASP A 86 3.03 1.51 -2.54
C ASP A 86 2.86 0.14 -1.90
N ILE A 87 1.93 -0.69 -2.41
CA ILE A 87 1.81 -2.10 -2.00
C ILE A 87 3.10 -2.86 -2.31
N ARG A 88 3.66 -2.68 -3.52
CA ARG A 88 4.91 -3.33 -3.93
C ARG A 88 6.10 -2.94 -3.07
N THR A 89 6.17 -1.68 -2.64
CA THR A 89 7.36 -1.09 -2.00
C THR A 89 7.28 -1.16 -0.49
N PHE A 90 6.14 -0.79 0.09
CA PHE A 90 5.94 -0.69 1.52
C PHE A 90 5.17 -1.87 2.12
N GLY A 91 4.42 -2.60 1.29
CA GLY A 91 3.43 -3.57 1.76
C GLY A 91 2.13 -2.89 2.20
N ALA A 92 1.03 -3.63 2.11
CA ALA A 92 -0.28 -3.17 2.55
C ALA A 92 -1.12 -4.31 3.11
N VAL A 93 -1.96 -3.98 4.08
CA VAL A 93 -3.02 -4.88 4.56
C VAL A 93 -4.27 -4.61 3.72
N MET A 94 -4.70 -5.59 2.91
CA MET A 94 -5.82 -5.47 1.96
C MET A 94 -7.03 -6.30 2.44
N THR A 95 -7.16 -6.51 3.74
CA THR A 95 -8.28 -7.22 4.37
C THR A 95 -9.43 -6.25 4.65
N THR A 96 -10.16 -5.89 3.61
CA THR A 96 -11.38 -5.06 3.73
C THR A 96 -12.65 -5.92 3.63
N GLU A 97 -13.78 -5.37 3.21
CA GLU A 97 -14.98 -6.18 2.90
C GLU A 97 -14.69 -7.18 1.79
N VAL A 98 -13.87 -6.76 0.84
CA VAL A 98 -13.25 -7.60 -0.18
C VAL A 98 -11.83 -7.93 0.30
N ASN A 99 -11.54 -9.22 0.53
CA ASN A 99 -10.29 -9.65 1.14
C ASN A 99 -9.26 -10.09 0.10
N SER A 100 -8.35 -9.18 -0.25
CA SER A 100 -7.25 -9.45 -1.20
C SER A 100 -5.96 -9.90 -0.51
N GLY A 101 -6.03 -10.36 0.74
CA GLY A 101 -4.88 -10.78 1.54
C GLY A 101 -4.10 -9.62 2.15
N ALA A 102 -2.85 -9.88 2.51
CA ALA A 102 -1.93 -8.86 3.02
C ALA A 102 -0.54 -9.09 2.43
N SER A 103 0.12 -8.00 2.02
CA SER A 103 1.52 -8.02 1.63
C SER A 103 2.35 -7.39 2.74
N ALA A 104 3.10 -8.21 3.46
CA ALA A 104 4.11 -7.73 4.40
C ALA A 104 5.45 -7.71 3.66
N ARG A 105 6.03 -6.51 3.48
CA ARG A 105 7.38 -6.36 2.95
C ARG A 105 8.24 -5.67 4.02
N PRO A 106 9.46 -6.15 4.30
CA PRO A 106 10.29 -5.59 5.36
C PRO A 106 10.93 -4.27 4.89
N SER A 107 10.13 -3.21 4.71
CA SER A 107 10.65 -1.85 4.68
C SER A 107 10.73 -1.33 6.12
N ALA A 108 11.60 -1.96 6.92
CA ALA A 108 11.94 -1.53 8.28
C ALA A 108 12.76 -0.23 8.22
N THR A 109 12.11 0.86 7.79
CA THR A 109 12.59 2.21 8.04
C THR A 109 12.07 2.60 9.41
N GLY A 110 12.77 2.16 10.46
CA GLY A 110 12.56 2.71 11.80
C GLY A 110 12.82 4.22 11.79
N ILE A 111 12.26 4.94 12.77
CA ILE A 111 12.46 6.39 12.94
C ILE A 111 13.96 6.66 12.99
N ARG A 112 14.50 7.33 11.96
CA ARG A 112 15.93 7.68 11.90
C ARG A 112 16.09 9.15 12.28
N PRO A 113 17.00 9.47 13.23
CA PRO A 113 17.34 10.85 13.52
C PRO A 113 18.00 11.49 12.29
N ILE A 114 17.56 12.69 11.95
CA ILE A 114 18.11 13.50 10.86
C ILE A 114 19.45 14.06 11.38
N HIS A 115 20.53 13.87 10.61
CA HIS A 115 21.86 14.42 10.92
C HIS A 115 21.94 15.89 10.55
#